data_AF-A0A3R6U3E9-F1
#
_entry.id   AF-A0A3R6U3E9-F1
#
_cell.length_a   1.000
_cell.length_b   1.000
_cell.length_c   1.000
_cell.angle_alpha   90.00
_cell.angle_beta   90.00
_cell.angle_gamma   90.00
#
_symmetry.space_group_name_H-M   'P 1'
#
loop_
_entity.id
_entity.type
_entity.pdbx_description
1 polymer ?
#
loop_
_entity_poly.entity_id
_entity_poly.type
_entity_poly.pdbx_seq_one_letter_code
_entity_poly.pdbx_strand_id
1 'polypeptide(L)'
;MDFLTEHWLSVGVGVFWLSMVLYGHYRGLVRIAVTMSALILSLIVTRVAMPGVTAALNNNTAIHQTIGQGLLHMAGVQGDAENEAEVQPSYQRDMIEKLKLPEQMKEVLLENNNSEIYQMLGVERFFDYLGSYLTTMIIRVLGSGILFSVVFLFFRVGTHWLNQIARLPILWELNQLAGALLGAVAGLLFIWLAGLVIKACSGMPWTQPLLMQIEASWWLSLLYQNNLFNWLFIRILNGFL
;
A
#
# COMPACT_ATOMS: atom_id res chain seq x y z
N MET A 1 36.26 9.21 -18.61
CA MET A 1 34.82 9.19 -18.27
C MET A 1 34.36 7.77 -17.90
N ASP A 2 35.27 6.80 -17.88
CA ASP A 2 34.97 5.36 -17.86
C ASP A 2 34.60 4.82 -16.47
N PHE A 3 35.13 5.42 -15.40
CA PHE A 3 34.85 4.99 -14.03
C PHE A 3 33.37 5.16 -13.63
N LEU A 4 32.75 6.27 -14.04
CA LEU A 4 31.33 6.52 -13.75
C LEU A 4 30.43 5.60 -14.57
N THR A 5 30.81 5.25 -15.80
CA THR A 5 30.06 4.29 -16.62
C THR A 5 30.25 2.84 -16.15
N GLU A 6 31.40 2.53 -15.55
CA GLU A 6 31.72 1.19 -15.06
C GLU A 6 31.07 0.90 -13.70
N HIS A 7 30.93 1.91 -12.84
CA HIS A 7 30.39 1.78 -11.47
C HIS A 7 29.14 2.64 -11.20
N TRP A 8 28.38 3.01 -12.23
CA TRP A 8 27.25 3.94 -12.12
C TRP A 8 26.22 3.52 -11.05
N LEU A 9 25.94 2.23 -10.92
CA LEU A 9 24.96 1.72 -9.95
C LEU A 9 25.50 1.84 -8.52
N SER A 10 26.77 1.49 -8.31
CA SER A 10 27.46 1.65 -7.03
C SER A 10 27.48 3.11 -6.59
N VAL A 11 27.87 4.01 -7.50
CA VAL A 11 27.86 5.45 -7.23
C VAL A 11 26.42 5.94 -6.96
N GLY A 12 25.44 5.52 -7.75
CA GLY A 12 24.04 5.91 -7.58
C GLY A 12 23.43 5.46 -6.24
N VAL A 13 23.63 4.19 -5.86
CA VAL A 13 23.17 3.66 -4.57
C VAL A 13 23.91 4.34 -3.42
N GLY A 14 25.21 4.60 -3.56
CA GLY A 14 25.99 5.34 -2.56
C GLY A 14 25.49 6.78 -2.37
N VAL A 15 25.23 7.51 -3.45
CA VAL A 15 24.67 8.87 -3.41
C VAL A 15 23.27 8.87 -2.81
N PHE A 16 22.42 7.92 -3.18
CA PHE A 16 21.09 7.77 -2.59
C PHE A 16 21.18 7.50 -1.08
N TRP A 17 22.03 6.56 -0.67
CA TRP A 17 22.18 6.20 0.73
C TRP A 17 22.72 7.38 1.56
N LEU A 18 23.74 8.07 1.05
CA LEU A 18 24.30 9.27 1.69
C LEU A 18 23.27 10.42 1.74
N SER A 19 22.44 10.58 0.70
CA SER A 19 21.34 11.55 0.71
C SER A 19 20.31 11.24 1.79
N MET A 20 19.99 9.96 2.03
CA MET A 20 19.10 9.54 3.10
C MET A 20 19.71 9.79 4.50
N VAL A 21 21.01 9.59 4.66
CA VAL A 21 21.75 9.93 5.89
C VAL A 21 21.71 11.44 6.15
N LEU A 22 22.03 12.26 5.14
CA LEU A 22 22.01 13.72 5.25
C LEU A 22 20.60 14.26 5.50
N TYR A 23 19.59 13.67 4.86
CA TYR A 23 18.20 13.99 5.12
C TYR A 23 17.81 13.68 6.57
N GLY A 24 18.24 12.52 7.06
CA GLY A 24 18.10 12.11 8.45
C GLY A 24 18.73 13.10 9.43
N HIS A 25 19.95 13.51 9.12
CA HIS A 25 20.73 14.48 9.90
C HIS A 25 20.05 15.84 9.96
N TYR A 26 19.61 16.36 8.81
CA TYR A 26 19.00 17.69 8.69
C TYR A 26 17.63 17.77 9.40
N ARG A 27 16.81 16.72 9.33
CA ARG A 27 15.50 16.70 10.01
C ARG A 27 15.59 16.39 11.50
N GLY A 28 16.61 15.63 11.93
CA GLY A 28 16.76 15.10 13.29
C GLY A 28 15.83 13.92 13.60
N LEU A 29 16.26 13.06 14.53
CA LEU A 29 15.56 11.84 14.96
C LEU A 29 14.13 12.13 15.38
N VAL A 30 13.93 13.12 16.26
CA VAL A 30 12.62 13.39 16.87
C VAL A 30 11.58 13.71 15.80
N ARG A 31 11.93 14.50 14.79
CA ARG A 31 10.98 14.87 13.73
C ARG A 31 10.63 13.68 12.83
N ILE A 32 11.60 12.80 12.55
CA ILE A 32 11.37 11.59 11.75
C ILE A 32 10.55 10.57 12.55
N ALA A 33 10.94 10.28 13.80
CA ALA A 33 10.22 9.39 14.69
C ALA A 33 8.77 9.83 14.89
N VAL A 34 8.53 11.12 15.15
CA VAL A 34 7.19 11.67 15.31
C VAL A 34 6.35 11.56 14.03
N THR A 35 6.94 11.76 12.85
CA THR A 35 6.22 11.59 11.57
C THR A 35 5.88 10.13 11.32
N MET A 36 6.80 9.21 11.65
CA MET A 36 6.57 7.77 11.55
C MET A 36 5.50 7.30 12.53
N SER A 37 5.53 7.78 13.77
CA SER A 37 4.49 7.52 14.77
C SER A 37 3.14 8.06 14.32
N ALA A 38 3.09 9.28 13.76
CA ALA A 38 1.86 9.85 13.21
C ALA A 38 1.29 9.00 12.06
N LEU A 39 2.14 8.44 11.20
CA LEU A 39 1.73 7.55 10.12
C LEU A 39 1.19 6.22 10.65
N ILE A 40 1.89 5.59 11.59
CA ILE A 40 1.44 4.33 12.19
C ILE A 40 0.12 4.54 12.95
N LEU A 41 0.01 5.60 13.74
CA LEU A 41 -1.21 5.96 14.45
C LEU A 41 -2.35 6.26 13.48
N SER A 42 -2.10 6.98 12.39
CA SER A 42 -3.16 7.27 11.41
C SER A 42 -3.65 6.01 10.72
N LEU A 43 -2.78 5.04 10.41
CA LEU A 43 -3.20 3.73 9.89
C LEU A 43 -4.09 2.98 10.89
N ILE A 44 -3.68 2.89 12.15
CA ILE A 44 -4.44 2.19 13.20
C ILE A 44 -5.82 2.85 13.39
N VAL A 45 -5.84 4.17 13.57
CA VAL A 45 -7.09 4.92 13.76
C VAL A 45 -8.00 4.79 12.55
N THR A 46 -7.46 4.88 11.33
CA THR A 46 -8.25 4.68 10.10
C THR A 46 -8.88 3.29 10.06
N ARG A 47 -8.10 2.25 10.39
CA ARG A 47 -8.60 0.87 10.41
C ARG A 47 -9.72 0.66 11.43
N VAL A 48 -9.61 1.27 12.60
CA VAL A 48 -10.62 1.17 13.67
C VAL A 48 -11.86 2.01 13.36
N ALA A 49 -11.70 3.17 12.73
CA ALA A 49 -12.80 4.08 12.42
C ALA A 49 -13.55 3.71 11.13
N MET A 50 -12.90 3.00 10.19
CA MET A 50 -13.49 2.66 8.89
C MET A 50 -14.83 1.90 8.98
N PRO A 51 -15.03 0.92 9.89
CA PRO A 51 -16.33 0.27 10.05
C PRO A 51 -17.45 1.26 10.38
N GLY A 52 -17.19 2.21 11.30
CA GLY A 52 -18.16 3.25 11.66
C GLY A 52 -18.45 4.22 10.52
N VAL A 53 -17.41 4.62 9.78
CA VAL A 53 -17.55 5.48 8.60
C VAL A 53 -18.33 4.77 7.49
N THR A 54 -18.06 3.48 7.25
CA THR A 54 -18.78 2.68 6.26
C THR A 54 -20.24 2.52 6.64
N ALA A 55 -20.56 2.26 7.91
CA ALA A 55 -21.94 2.17 8.39
C ALA A 55 -22.68 3.51 8.21
N ALA A 56 -22.04 4.64 8.53
CA ALA A 56 -22.63 5.96 8.33
C ALA A 56 -22.90 6.30 6.86
N LEU A 57 -21.99 5.91 5.96
CA LEU A 57 -22.16 6.08 4.50
C LEU A 57 -23.23 5.16 3.93
N ASN A 58 -23.30 3.90 4.40
CA ASN A 58 -24.28 2.92 3.94
C ASN A 58 -25.71 3.22 4.39
N ASN A 59 -25.89 3.93 5.51
CA ASN A 59 -27.21 4.43 5.93
C ASN A 59 -27.82 5.44 4.93
N ASN A 60 -26.98 6.06 4.10
CA ASN A 60 -27.43 7.06 3.13
C ASN A 60 -27.66 6.39 1.77
N THR A 61 -28.84 5.78 1.61
CA THR A 61 -29.21 4.98 0.44
C THR A 61 -29.06 5.74 -0.88
N ALA A 62 -29.21 7.06 -0.88
CA ALA A 62 -29.02 7.89 -2.07
C ALA A 62 -27.58 7.87 -2.60
N ILE A 63 -26.58 7.93 -1.70
CA ILE A 63 -25.16 7.83 -2.07
C ILE A 63 -24.87 6.44 -2.62
N HIS A 64 -25.41 5.42 -1.96
CA HIS A 64 -25.18 4.03 -2.32
C HIS A 64 -25.77 3.68 -3.70
N GLN A 65 -26.98 4.14 -4.00
CA GLN A 65 -27.64 3.93 -5.30
C GLN A 65 -26.93 4.70 -6.43
N THR A 66 -26.55 5.94 -6.19
CA THR A 66 -25.86 6.78 -7.20
C THR A 66 -24.51 6.19 -7.59
N ILE A 67 -23.72 5.75 -6.59
CA ILE A 67 -22.43 5.11 -6.82
C ILE A 67 -22.63 3.75 -7.49
N GLY A 68 -23.58 2.94 -7.01
CA GLY A 68 -23.84 1.60 -7.55
C GLY A 68 -24.21 1.61 -9.03
N GLN A 69 -25.14 2.48 -9.43
CA GLN A 69 -25.53 2.62 -10.84
C GLN A 69 -24.35 3.09 -11.71
N GLY A 70 -23.57 4.06 -11.22
CA GLY A 70 -22.38 4.54 -11.93
C GLY A 70 -21.32 3.44 -12.11
N LEU A 71 -21.08 2.64 -11.08
CA LEU A 71 -20.11 1.55 -11.10
C LEU A 71 -20.55 0.40 -12.00
N LEU A 72 -21.83 0.02 -11.98
CA LEU A 72 -22.37 -1.02 -12.88
C LEU A 72 -22.21 -0.61 -14.35
N HIS A 73 -22.53 0.65 -14.66
CA HIS A 73 -22.35 1.19 -16.01
C HIS A 73 -20.87 1.20 -16.44
N MET A 74 -19.96 1.64 -15.57
CA MET A 74 -18.51 1.63 -15.85
C MET A 74 -17.92 0.22 -15.96
N ALA A 75 -18.41 -0.72 -15.16
CA ALA A 75 -18.00 -2.13 -15.20
C ALA A 75 -18.46 -2.84 -16.48
N GLY A 76 -19.26 -2.17 -17.33
CA GLY A 76 -19.70 -2.68 -18.61
C GLY A 76 -20.94 -3.58 -18.53
N VAL A 77 -21.71 -3.46 -17.45
CA VAL A 77 -22.99 -4.17 -17.33
C VAL A 77 -23.99 -3.52 -18.29
N GLN A 78 -24.16 -4.13 -19.46
CA GLN A 78 -25.21 -3.81 -20.43
C GLN A 78 -26.33 -4.84 -20.26
N GLY A 79 -27.24 -4.60 -19.33
CA GLY A 79 -28.42 -5.43 -19.14
C GLY A 79 -29.52 -4.60 -18.52
N ASP A 80 -30.67 -4.56 -19.19
CA ASP A 80 -31.90 -4.07 -18.58
C ASP A 80 -32.18 -4.94 -17.35
N ALA A 81 -32.22 -4.30 -16.18
CA ALA A 81 -32.50 -4.93 -14.89
C ALA A 81 -33.90 -5.58 -14.80
N GLU A 82 -34.66 -5.60 -15.91
CA GLU A 82 -36.06 -5.99 -15.99
C GLU A 82 -36.27 -7.49 -16.31
N ASN A 83 -35.27 -8.22 -16.80
CA ASN A 83 -35.38 -9.66 -17.03
C ASN A 83 -34.83 -10.46 -15.82
N GLU A 84 -35.59 -10.37 -14.72
CA GLU A 84 -35.34 -10.98 -13.41
C GLU A 84 -35.63 -12.48 -13.35
N ALA A 85 -35.17 -13.26 -14.33
CA ALA A 85 -35.14 -14.71 -14.15
C ALA A 85 -33.95 -15.06 -13.23
N GLU A 86 -34.13 -16.04 -12.33
CA GLU A 86 -33.05 -16.64 -11.55
C GLU A 86 -31.91 -17.07 -12.49
N VAL A 87 -30.92 -16.21 -12.58
CA VAL A 87 -29.76 -16.42 -13.43
C VAL A 87 -29.02 -17.62 -12.87
N GLN A 88 -28.87 -18.69 -13.66
CA GLN A 88 -28.11 -19.87 -13.23
C GLN A 88 -26.73 -19.45 -12.71
N PRO A 89 -26.20 -20.10 -11.65
CA PRO A 89 -24.89 -19.75 -11.08
C PRO A 89 -23.75 -19.72 -12.11
N SER A 90 -23.83 -20.59 -13.14
CA SER A 90 -22.90 -20.62 -14.27
C SER A 90 -22.94 -19.35 -15.11
N TYR A 91 -24.13 -18.78 -15.35
CA TYR A 91 -24.29 -17.55 -16.11
C TYR A 91 -23.89 -16.32 -15.28
N GLN A 92 -24.18 -16.30 -13.98
CA GLN A 92 -23.70 -15.24 -13.08
C GLN A 92 -22.16 -15.14 -13.09
N ARG A 93 -21.49 -16.29 -13.08
CA ARG A 93 -20.02 -16.39 -13.14
C ARG A 93 -19.46 -15.84 -14.46
N ASP A 94 -20.03 -16.27 -15.59
CA ASP A 94 -19.66 -15.76 -16.92
C ASP A 94 -19.87 -14.24 -17.04
N MET A 95 -20.93 -13.70 -16.42
CA MET A 95 -21.14 -12.25 -16.36
C MET A 95 -20.05 -11.53 -15.56
N ILE A 96 -19.65 -12.04 -14.39
CA ILE A 96 -18.58 -11.45 -13.57
C ILE A 96 -17.24 -11.45 -14.33
N GLU A 97 -16.92 -12.54 -15.03
CA GLU A 97 -15.67 -12.67 -15.80
C GLU A 97 -15.57 -11.64 -16.94
N LYS A 98 -16.71 -11.31 -17.56
CA LYS A 98 -16.85 -10.31 -18.63
C LYS A 98 -16.81 -8.86 -18.15
N LEU A 99 -16.87 -8.60 -16.83
CA LEU A 99 -16.80 -7.23 -16.30
C LEU A 99 -15.45 -6.59 -16.63
N LYS A 100 -15.48 -5.28 -16.92
CA LYS A 100 -14.28 -4.45 -17.13
C LYS A 100 -13.65 -4.05 -15.79
N LEU A 101 -13.35 -5.03 -14.94
CA LEU A 101 -12.76 -4.86 -13.63
C LEU A 101 -11.38 -5.53 -13.56
N PRO A 102 -10.49 -5.12 -12.64
CA PRO A 102 -9.28 -5.87 -12.32
C PRO A 102 -9.58 -7.30 -11.85
N GLU A 103 -8.72 -8.26 -12.17
CA GLU A 103 -8.91 -9.68 -11.83
C GLU A 103 -9.13 -9.90 -10.32
N GLN A 104 -8.42 -9.16 -9.46
CA GLN A 104 -8.59 -9.27 -8.01
C GLN A 104 -10.02 -8.92 -7.54
N MET A 105 -10.69 -7.99 -8.23
CA MET A 105 -12.08 -7.64 -7.90
C MET A 105 -13.05 -8.72 -8.40
N LYS A 106 -12.79 -9.30 -9.58
CA LYS A 106 -13.61 -10.39 -10.12
C LYS A 106 -13.53 -11.64 -9.25
N GLU A 107 -12.33 -12.03 -8.80
CA GLU A 107 -12.12 -13.16 -7.90
C GLU A 107 -12.94 -13.00 -6.62
N VAL A 108 -12.85 -11.83 -5.98
CA VAL A 108 -13.61 -11.53 -4.77
C VAL A 108 -15.13 -11.58 -5.02
N LEU A 109 -15.60 -11.03 -6.15
CA LEU A 109 -17.01 -11.12 -6.53
C LEU A 109 -17.46 -12.55 -6.78
N LEU A 110 -16.62 -13.41 -7.35
CA LEU A 110 -16.91 -14.83 -7.61
C LEU A 110 -16.96 -15.64 -6.31
N GLU A 111 -15.99 -15.43 -5.41
CA GLU A 111 -15.93 -16.11 -4.11
C GLU A 111 -17.11 -15.77 -3.21
N ASN A 112 -17.60 -14.52 -3.29
CA ASN A 112 -18.67 -14.00 -2.45
C ASN A 112 -20.05 -14.04 -3.12
N ASN A 113 -20.17 -14.63 -4.32
CA ASN A 113 -21.45 -14.76 -5.02
C ASN A 113 -22.31 -15.90 -4.43
N ASN A 114 -22.85 -15.68 -3.23
CA ASN A 114 -23.71 -16.64 -2.52
C ASN A 114 -24.82 -15.94 -1.72
N SER A 115 -25.82 -16.71 -1.27
CA SER A 115 -27.00 -16.18 -0.58
C SER A 115 -26.71 -15.54 0.78
N GLU A 116 -25.65 -15.96 1.49
CA GLU A 116 -25.27 -15.38 2.78
C GLU A 116 -24.81 -13.92 2.61
N ILE A 117 -23.96 -13.66 1.62
CA ILE A 117 -23.48 -12.30 1.33
C ILE A 117 -24.61 -11.40 0.84
N TYR A 118 -25.57 -11.95 0.09
CA TYR A 118 -26.75 -11.21 -0.38
C TYR A 118 -27.58 -10.73 0.80
N GLN A 119 -27.83 -11.60 1.79
CA GLN A 119 -28.52 -11.24 3.03
C GLN A 119 -27.75 -10.20 3.85
N MET A 120 -26.41 -10.33 3.96
CA MET A 120 -25.58 -9.33 4.65
C MET A 120 -25.66 -7.94 4.01
N LEU A 121 -25.85 -7.88 2.69
CA LEU A 121 -26.01 -6.66 1.92
C LEU A 121 -27.47 -6.17 1.83
N GLY A 122 -28.43 -6.95 2.33
CA GLY A 122 -29.86 -6.63 2.27
C GLY A 122 -30.45 -6.67 0.86
N VAL A 123 -29.88 -7.48 -0.04
CA VAL A 123 -30.31 -7.60 -1.43
C VAL A 123 -30.68 -9.05 -1.76
N GLU A 124 -31.55 -9.25 -2.74
CA GLU A 124 -31.98 -10.59 -3.16
C GLU A 124 -31.58 -10.93 -4.60
N ARG A 125 -31.29 -9.92 -5.43
CA ARG A 125 -31.00 -10.09 -6.86
C ARG A 125 -29.52 -9.95 -7.17
N PHE A 126 -29.07 -10.64 -8.21
CA PHE A 126 -27.68 -10.63 -8.67
C PHE A 126 -27.17 -9.22 -9.03
N PHE A 127 -27.96 -8.41 -9.74
CA PHE A 127 -27.55 -7.04 -10.09
C PHE A 127 -27.48 -6.11 -8.87
N ASP A 128 -28.37 -6.31 -7.91
CA ASP A 128 -28.34 -5.59 -6.63
C ASP A 128 -27.11 -6.00 -5.80
N TYR A 129 -26.74 -7.29 -5.82
CA TYR A 129 -25.49 -7.79 -5.25
C TYR A 129 -24.28 -7.12 -5.89
N LEU A 130 -24.16 -7.15 -7.22
CA LEU A 130 -23.03 -6.52 -7.92
C LEU A 130 -22.94 -5.02 -7.59
N GLY A 131 -24.06 -4.30 -7.69
CA GLY A 131 -24.09 -2.87 -7.40
C GLY A 131 -23.73 -2.55 -5.96
N SER A 132 -24.28 -3.29 -5.00
CA SER A 132 -24.05 -3.11 -3.57
C SER A 132 -22.64 -3.48 -3.14
N TYR A 133 -22.12 -4.60 -3.64
CA TYR A 133 -20.78 -5.07 -3.32
C TYR A 133 -19.72 -4.14 -3.91
N LEU A 134 -19.85 -3.74 -5.18
CA LEU A 134 -18.94 -2.78 -5.82
C LEU A 134 -18.96 -1.43 -5.11
N THR A 135 -20.14 -0.95 -4.74
CA THR A 135 -20.28 0.30 -3.97
C THR A 135 -19.60 0.21 -2.62
N THR A 136 -19.85 -0.86 -1.86
CA THR A 136 -19.21 -1.10 -0.57
C THR A 136 -17.69 -1.19 -0.71
N MET A 137 -17.19 -1.84 -1.75
CA MET A 137 -15.76 -1.94 -2.03
C MET A 137 -15.13 -0.56 -2.30
N ILE A 138 -15.76 0.25 -3.15
CA ILE A 138 -15.29 1.60 -3.47
C ILE A 138 -15.36 2.53 -2.26
N ILE A 139 -16.45 2.49 -1.48
CA ILE A 139 -16.59 3.26 -0.23
C ILE A 139 -15.46 2.89 0.73
N ARG A 140 -15.12 1.60 0.86
CA ARG A 140 -14.02 1.17 1.74
C ARG A 140 -12.66 1.63 1.25
N VAL A 141 -12.36 1.48 -0.04
CA VAL A 141 -11.07 1.88 -0.60
C VAL A 141 -10.89 3.39 -0.57
N LEU A 142 -11.83 4.15 -1.15
CA LEU A 142 -11.74 5.61 -1.21
C LEU A 142 -11.94 6.23 0.18
N GLY A 143 -12.91 5.73 0.96
CA GLY A 143 -13.18 6.20 2.30
C GLY A 143 -12.00 5.99 3.24
N SER A 144 -11.31 4.84 3.16
CA SER A 144 -10.10 4.62 3.96
C SER A 144 -8.95 5.54 3.53
N GLY A 145 -8.77 5.78 2.23
CA GLY A 145 -7.75 6.71 1.72
C GLY A 145 -8.00 8.16 2.18
N ILE A 146 -9.25 8.63 2.10
CA ILE A 146 -9.65 9.97 2.55
C ILE A 146 -9.51 10.08 4.08
N LEU A 147 -10.05 9.11 4.83
CA LEU A 147 -9.99 9.09 6.29
C LEU A 147 -8.54 9.04 6.79
N PHE A 148 -7.70 8.21 6.18
CA PHE A 148 -6.27 8.18 6.45
C PHE A 148 -5.62 9.54 6.22
N SER A 149 -5.95 10.20 5.11
CA SER A 149 -5.39 11.51 4.78
C SER A 149 -5.79 12.56 5.82
N VAL A 150 -7.06 12.60 6.23
CA VAL A 150 -7.56 13.53 7.26
C VAL A 150 -6.89 13.26 8.61
N VAL A 151 -6.87 12.00 9.05
CA VAL A 151 -6.29 11.61 10.35
C VAL A 151 -4.77 11.84 10.35
N PHE A 152 -4.08 11.53 9.26
CA PHE A 152 -2.66 11.79 9.12
C PHE A 152 -2.34 13.29 9.17
N LEU A 153 -3.12 14.12 8.47
CA LEU A 153 -2.98 15.57 8.54
C LEU A 153 -3.22 16.10 9.96
N PHE A 154 -4.24 15.59 10.64
CA PHE A 154 -4.53 15.94 12.04
C PHE A 154 -3.33 15.67 12.96
N PHE A 155 -2.77 14.45 12.92
CA PHE A 155 -1.57 14.13 13.71
C PHE A 155 -0.35 14.95 13.28
N ARG A 156 -0.19 15.21 11.99
CA ARG A 156 0.92 16.02 11.47
C ARG A 156 0.85 17.47 11.94
N VAL A 157 -0.33 18.05 12.01
CA VAL A 157 -0.54 19.40 12.56
C VAL A 157 -0.32 19.38 14.07
N GLY A 158 -0.93 18.45 14.81
CA GLY A 158 -0.77 18.35 16.26
C GLY A 158 0.68 18.19 16.71
N THR A 159 1.46 17.39 15.98
CA THR A 159 2.89 17.20 16.24
C THR A 159 3.73 18.44 15.92
N HIS A 160 3.32 19.25 14.93
CA HIS A 160 3.94 20.53 14.65
C HIS A 160 3.77 21.52 15.81
N TRP A 161 2.58 21.56 16.44
CA TRP A 161 2.29 22.41 17.59
C TRP A 161 3.00 21.95 18.87
N LEU A 162 3.02 20.65 19.16
CA LEU A 162 3.75 20.07 20.30
C LEU A 162 5.25 20.39 20.27
N ASN A 163 5.83 20.44 19.07
CA ASN A 163 7.26 20.73 18.90
C ASN A 163 7.63 22.20 19.12
N GLN A 164 6.66 23.13 19.12
CA GLN A 164 6.90 24.53 19.46
C GLN A 164 7.07 24.73 20.98
N ILE A 165 6.52 23.82 21.80
CA ILE A 165 6.53 23.92 23.26
C ILE A 165 7.76 23.25 23.91
N ALA A 166 8.37 22.25 23.26
CA ALA A 166 9.47 21.46 23.83
C ALA A 166 10.83 21.77 23.17
N ARG A 167 11.36 22.98 23.37
CA ARG A 167 12.77 23.27 23.06
C ARG A 167 13.65 22.80 24.24
N LEU A 168 14.04 21.53 24.24
CA LEU A 168 15.10 21.04 25.14
C LEU A 168 16.48 21.34 24.52
N PRO A 169 17.26 22.32 25.03
CA PRO A 169 18.44 22.87 24.35
C PRO A 169 19.69 21.98 24.37
N ILE A 170 19.64 20.79 25.00
CA ILE A 170 20.85 20.02 25.34
C ILE A 170 21.05 18.77 24.42
N LEU A 171 20.09 18.45 23.54
CA LEU A 171 20.13 17.25 22.68
C LEU A 171 20.27 17.56 21.18
N TRP A 172 20.68 18.77 20.79
CA TRP A 172 20.73 19.19 19.38
C TRP A 172 21.63 18.28 18.51
N GLU A 173 22.87 18.04 18.93
CA GLU A 173 23.82 17.22 18.17
C GLU A 173 23.46 15.73 18.20
N LEU A 174 23.02 15.22 19.35
CA LEU A 174 22.58 13.82 19.48
C LEU A 174 21.32 13.55 18.64
N ASN A 175 20.39 14.51 18.58
CA ASN A 175 19.18 14.39 17.75
C ASN A 175 19.51 14.35 16.26
N GLN A 176 20.51 15.11 15.81
CA GLN A 176 20.96 15.08 14.42
C GLN A 176 21.78 13.84 14.09
N LEU A 177 22.64 13.38 15.01
CA LEU A 177 23.41 12.14 14.86
C LEU A 177 22.47 10.92 14.83
N ALA A 178 21.50 10.87 15.74
CA ALA A 178 20.51 9.81 15.78
C ALA A 178 19.54 9.89 14.58
N GLY A 179 19.28 11.09 14.07
CA GLY A 179 18.57 11.31 12.81
C GLY A 179 19.34 10.77 11.61
N ALA A 180 20.66 11.00 11.56
CA ALA A 180 21.56 10.46 10.54
C ALA A 180 21.60 8.93 10.59
N LEU A 181 21.69 8.34 11.80
CA LEU A 181 21.61 6.89 12.02
C LEU A 181 20.28 6.31 11.53
N LEU A 182 19.14 6.93 11.89
CA LEU A 182 17.84 6.51 11.38
C LEU A 182 17.73 6.65 9.86
N GLY A 183 18.27 7.72 9.29
CA GLY A 183 18.36 7.91 7.83
C GLY A 183 19.19 6.82 7.16
N ALA A 184 20.32 6.42 7.77
CA ALA A 184 21.17 5.33 7.30
C ALA A 184 20.42 3.99 7.31
N VAL A 185 19.75 3.68 8.43
CA VAL A 185 18.96 2.44 8.59
C VAL A 185 17.79 2.42 7.60
N ALA A 186 17.03 3.51 7.51
CA ALA A 186 15.91 3.61 6.57
C ALA A 186 16.37 3.47 5.11
N GLY A 187 17.43 4.19 4.72
CA GLY A 187 18.03 4.07 3.40
C GLY A 187 18.50 2.65 3.09
N LEU A 188 19.12 1.98 4.07
CA LEU A 188 19.53 0.57 3.95
C LEU A 188 18.33 -0.37 3.75
N LEU A 189 17.24 -0.18 4.51
CA LEU A 189 16.01 -0.94 4.34
C LEU A 189 15.42 -0.73 2.92
N PHE A 190 15.43 0.49 2.38
CA PHE A 190 14.99 0.74 1.01
C PHE A 190 15.86 0.03 -0.03
N ILE A 191 17.19 0.03 0.16
CA ILE A 191 18.12 -0.69 -0.72
C ILE A 191 17.84 -2.20 -0.68
N TRP A 192 17.63 -2.77 0.51
CA TRP A 192 17.26 -4.18 0.64
C TRP A 192 15.90 -4.49 0.03
N LEU A 193 14.91 -3.61 0.16
CA LEU A 193 13.62 -3.78 -0.50
C LEU A 193 13.77 -3.79 -2.03
N ALA A 194 14.54 -2.85 -2.59
CA ALA A 194 14.85 -2.82 -4.02
C ALA A 194 15.59 -4.08 -4.49
N GLY A 195 16.57 -4.56 -3.70
CA GLY A 195 17.25 -5.83 -3.95
C GLY A 195 16.31 -7.05 -3.95
N LEU A 196 15.28 -7.04 -3.10
CA LEU A 196 14.25 -8.08 -3.10
C LEU A 196 13.43 -8.06 -4.39
N VAL A 197 13.03 -6.86 -4.86
CA VAL A 197 12.34 -6.70 -6.14
C VAL A 197 13.21 -7.20 -7.30
N ILE A 198 14.50 -6.82 -7.34
CA ILE A 198 15.44 -7.30 -8.36
C ILE A 198 15.55 -8.83 -8.35
N LYS A 199 15.62 -9.44 -7.16
CA LYS A 199 15.70 -10.90 -7.01
C LYS A 199 14.41 -11.60 -7.49
N ALA A 200 13.24 -11.10 -7.09
CA ALA A 200 11.94 -11.60 -7.52
C ALA A 200 11.76 -11.48 -9.05
N CYS A 201 12.34 -10.45 -9.65
CA CYS A 201 12.28 -10.16 -11.08
C CYS A 201 13.52 -10.63 -11.86
N SER A 202 14.36 -11.48 -11.28
CA SER A 202 15.66 -11.89 -11.86
C SER A 202 15.56 -12.52 -13.27
N GLY A 203 14.40 -13.05 -13.65
CA GLY A 203 14.14 -13.56 -15.00
C GLY A 203 13.81 -12.49 -16.06
N MET A 204 13.66 -11.21 -15.69
CA MET A 204 13.32 -10.14 -16.64
C MET A 204 14.55 -9.53 -17.33
N PRO A 205 14.48 -9.15 -18.62
CA PRO A 205 15.64 -8.62 -19.37
C PRO A 205 16.29 -7.38 -18.76
N TRP A 206 15.54 -6.56 -18.03
CA TRP A 206 16.02 -5.32 -17.43
C TRP A 206 16.85 -5.54 -16.14
N THR A 207 16.78 -6.73 -15.52
CA THR A 207 17.52 -7.02 -14.27
C THR A 207 18.96 -7.45 -14.53
N GLN A 208 19.24 -8.05 -15.69
CA GLN A 208 20.57 -8.50 -16.10
C GLN A 208 21.67 -7.43 -15.97
N PRO A 209 21.52 -6.20 -16.51
CA PRO A 209 22.54 -5.15 -16.35
C PRO A 209 22.70 -4.69 -14.89
N LEU A 210 21.64 -4.76 -14.08
CA LEU A 210 21.70 -4.41 -12.66
C LEU A 210 22.44 -5.48 -11.85
N LEU A 211 22.17 -6.76 -12.11
CA LEU A 211 22.84 -7.87 -11.43
C LEU A 211 24.34 -7.88 -11.72
N MET A 212 24.74 -7.69 -12.98
CA MET A 212 26.17 -7.58 -13.34
C MET A 212 26.86 -6.44 -12.58
N GLN A 213 26.20 -5.29 -12.45
CA GLN A 213 26.73 -4.14 -11.73
C GLN A 213 26.79 -4.35 -10.20
N ILE A 214 25.83 -5.09 -9.64
CA ILE A 214 25.82 -5.49 -8.23
C ILE A 214 26.97 -6.45 -7.94
N GLU A 215 27.17 -7.46 -8.79
CA GLU A 215 28.22 -8.47 -8.64
C GLU A 215 29.62 -7.89 -8.83
N ALA A 216 29.78 -6.92 -9.74
CA ALA A 216 31.03 -6.21 -9.96
C ALA A 216 31.47 -5.37 -8.75
N SER A 217 30.55 -5.03 -7.84
CA SER A 217 30.82 -4.15 -6.69
C SER A 217 30.78 -4.94 -5.38
N TRP A 218 31.93 -5.08 -4.71
CA TRP A 218 32.06 -5.86 -3.47
C TRP A 218 30.98 -5.55 -2.43
N TRP A 219 30.74 -4.27 -2.12
CA TRP A 219 29.79 -3.87 -1.08
C TRP A 219 28.32 -4.04 -1.50
N LEU A 220 27.98 -3.77 -2.77
CA LEU A 220 26.63 -4.02 -3.29
C LEU A 220 26.31 -5.51 -3.31
N SER A 221 27.26 -6.32 -3.76
CA SER A 221 27.17 -7.78 -3.71
C SER A 221 26.95 -8.27 -2.28
N LEU A 222 27.70 -7.73 -1.32
CA LEU A 222 27.54 -8.06 0.10
C LEU A 222 26.16 -7.66 0.65
N LEU A 223 25.64 -6.48 0.29
CA LEU A 223 24.29 -6.04 0.68
C LEU A 223 23.18 -6.86 0.02
N TYR A 224 23.36 -7.25 -1.23
CA TYR A 224 22.39 -8.03 -2.00
C TYR A 224 22.31 -9.49 -1.53
N GLN A 225 23.46 -10.09 -1.19
CA GLN A 225 23.55 -11.43 -0.62
C GLN A 225 23.01 -11.45 0.82
N ASN A 226 23.42 -10.51 1.67
CA ASN A 226 22.98 -10.39 3.07
C ASN A 226 21.74 -9.50 3.22
N ASN A 227 20.72 -9.75 2.41
CA ASN A 227 19.49 -8.99 2.43
C ASN A 227 18.58 -9.43 3.58
N LEU A 228 18.27 -8.51 4.51
CA LEU A 228 17.43 -8.79 5.68
C LEU A 228 16.05 -9.35 5.31
N PHE A 229 15.41 -8.80 4.27
CA PHE A 229 14.10 -9.28 3.84
C PHE A 229 14.18 -10.67 3.22
N ASN A 230 15.25 -10.97 2.49
CA ASN A 230 15.48 -12.33 1.97
C ASN A 230 15.66 -13.34 3.12
N TRP A 231 16.41 -12.97 4.16
CA TRP A 231 16.56 -13.81 5.35
C TRP A 231 15.23 -14.01 6.09
N LEU A 232 14.45 -12.95 6.29
CA LEU A 232 13.10 -13.04 6.88
C LEU A 232 12.17 -13.92 6.06
N PHE A 233 12.17 -13.75 4.74
CA PHE A 233 11.35 -14.54 3.81
C PHE A 233 11.69 -16.04 3.89
N ILE A 234 12.98 -16.39 3.83
CA ILE A 234 13.43 -17.79 3.99
C ILE A 234 13.04 -18.34 5.36
N ARG A 235 13.14 -17.53 6.42
CA ARG A 235 12.78 -17.96 7.78
C ARG A 235 11.28 -18.17 7.96
N ILE A 236 10.44 -17.36 7.31
CA ILE A 236 8.99 -17.56 7.28
C ILE A 236 8.67 -18.85 6.52
N LEU A 237 9.28 -19.09 5.35
CA LEU A 237 9.08 -20.33 4.59
C LEU A 237 9.52 -21.58 5.35
N ASN A 238 10.67 -21.51 6.02
CA ASN A 238 11.21 -22.64 6.79
C ASN A 238 10.55 -22.82 8.16
N GLY A 239 9.82 -21.83 8.66
CA GLY A 239 9.08 -21.90 9.93
C GLY A 239 7.66 -22.45 9.80
N PHE A 240 7.22 -22.74 8.58
CA PHE A 240 5.96 -23.41 8.26
C PHE A 240 6.12 -24.93 7.99
N LEU A 241 7.35 -25.45 8.09
CA LEU A 241 7.71 -26.88 8.05
C LEU A 241 8.14 -27.34 9.44
#